data_AF-A0A0R3F235-F1
#
_entry.id   AF-A0A0R3F235-F1
#
_cell.length_a   1.000
_cell.length_b   1.000
_cell.length_c   1.000
_cell.angle_alpha   90.00
_cell.angle_beta   90.00
_cell.angle_gamma   90.00
#
_symmetry.space_group_name_H-M   'P 1'
#
loop_
_entity.id
_entity.type
_entity.pdbx_description
1 polymer ?
#
loop_
_entity_poly.entity_id
_entity_poly.type
_entity_poly.pdbx_seq_one_letter_code
_entity_poly.pdbx_strand_id
1 'polypeptide(L)'
;MLAGCADPVPGAPVTSPVSTNTAGRIHITVDPCTIVPASVIERQQLNKGTPRSDSQTNGDIENVFCKYRSQNEYYLTVSASNYTLEMLKKTANHWDQSEFELNGRRVLSAYTSPQPEKHACSMDVAASTGVYGVVLGTIHDDFSPYPDCLTAARANLEAFLPYFPS
;
A
#
# COMPACT_ATOMS: atom_id res chain seq x y z
N MET A 1 25.22 -40.37 -21.23
CA MET A 1 24.51 -39.08 -21.44
C MET A 1 23.16 -39.42 -22.05
N LEU A 2 22.07 -39.24 -21.30
CA LEU A 2 20.70 -39.38 -21.82
C LEU A 2 20.04 -38.01 -21.63
N ALA A 3 19.95 -37.27 -22.73
CA ALA A 3 19.24 -36.00 -22.79
C ALA A 3 17.73 -36.30 -22.86
N GLY A 4 16.99 -35.93 -21.81
CA GLY A 4 15.54 -35.95 -21.80
C GLY A 4 15.02 -34.55 -22.10
N CYS A 5 14.72 -34.27 -23.38
CA CYS A 5 13.90 -33.12 -23.74
C CYS A 5 12.45 -33.61 -23.76
N ALA A 6 11.65 -33.19 -22.78
CA ALA A 6 10.20 -33.36 -22.83
C ALA A 6 9.62 -32.32 -23.80
N ASP A 7 8.82 -32.77 -24.77
CA ASP A 7 8.11 -31.88 -25.68
C ASP A 7 7.06 -31.04 -24.92
N PRO A 8 6.87 -29.75 -25.26
CA PRO A 8 5.85 -28.93 -24.62
C PRO A 8 4.46 -29.45 -24.95
N VAL A 9 3.62 -29.67 -23.93
CA VAL A 9 2.22 -30.06 -24.11
C VAL A 9 1.45 -28.90 -24.77
N PRO A 10 0.85 -29.09 -25.96
CA PRO A 10 0.01 -28.08 -26.59
C PRO A 10 -1.18 -27.74 -25.68
N GLY A 11 -1.33 -26.48 -25.30
CA GLY A 11 -2.42 -26.00 -24.44
C GLY A 11 -2.08 -25.85 -22.96
N ALA A 12 -0.80 -26.02 -22.56
CA ALA A 12 -0.36 -25.56 -21.25
C ALA A 12 -0.61 -24.04 -21.12
N PRO A 13 -1.19 -23.54 -20.00
CA PRO A 13 -1.33 -22.11 -19.78
C PRO A 13 0.06 -21.49 -19.82
N VAL A 14 0.34 -20.68 -20.84
CA VAL A 14 1.52 -19.82 -20.85
C VAL A 14 1.19 -18.69 -19.89
N THR A 15 1.59 -18.82 -18.63
CA THR A 15 1.55 -17.70 -17.69
C THR A 15 2.42 -16.61 -18.29
N SER A 16 1.82 -15.49 -18.71
CA SER A 16 2.61 -14.36 -19.22
C SER A 16 3.62 -13.96 -18.14
N PRO A 17 4.91 -13.79 -18.49
CA PRO A 17 5.91 -13.38 -17.52
C PRO A 17 5.48 -12.04 -16.91
N VAL A 18 5.40 -12.00 -15.58
CA VAL A 18 5.15 -10.77 -14.84
C VAL A 18 6.30 -9.80 -15.13
N SER A 19 5.98 -8.59 -15.56
CA SER A 19 6.99 -7.59 -15.90
C SER A 19 7.80 -7.23 -14.65
N THR A 20 9.12 -7.32 -14.75
CA THR A 20 10.05 -6.99 -13.67
C THR A 20 10.96 -5.83 -14.04
N ASN A 21 11.30 -5.01 -13.05
CA ASN A 21 12.32 -3.97 -13.19
C ASN A 21 13.74 -4.55 -13.28
N THR A 22 14.73 -3.68 -13.42
CA THR A 22 16.14 -4.06 -13.56
C THR A 22 16.72 -4.81 -12.36
N ALA A 23 16.09 -4.71 -11.19
CA ALA A 23 16.46 -5.45 -9.98
C ALA A 23 15.71 -6.79 -9.85
N GLY A 24 14.88 -7.17 -10.84
CA GLY A 24 14.11 -8.40 -10.83
C GLY A 24 12.85 -8.36 -9.97
N ARG A 25 12.44 -7.18 -9.49
CA ARG A 25 11.17 -7.00 -8.76
C ARG A 25 10.04 -6.70 -9.71
N ILE A 26 8.83 -7.10 -9.34
CA ILE A 26 7.62 -6.82 -10.10
C ILE A 26 7.45 -5.30 -10.29
N HIS A 27 7.08 -4.89 -11.50
CA HIS A 27 6.70 -3.51 -11.80
C HIS A 27 5.33 -3.16 -11.21
N ILE A 28 5.20 -1.95 -10.67
CA ILE A 28 3.90 -1.45 -10.22
C ILE A 28 3.14 -0.87 -11.42
N THR A 29 2.08 -1.56 -11.81
CA THR A 29 1.19 -1.16 -12.92
C THR A 29 -0.11 -0.53 -12.46
N VAL A 30 -0.31 -0.46 -11.14
CA VAL A 30 -1.53 0.02 -10.51
C VAL A 30 -1.42 1.51 -10.26
N ASP A 31 -2.46 2.26 -10.64
CA ASP A 31 -2.62 3.67 -10.30
C ASP A 31 -3.44 3.82 -9.00
N PRO A 32 -2.82 4.22 -7.87
CA PRO A 32 -3.51 4.37 -6.60
C PRO A 32 -4.62 5.42 -6.62
N CYS A 33 -4.63 6.36 -7.57
CA CYS A 33 -5.67 7.38 -7.66
C CYS A 33 -6.98 6.87 -8.24
N THR A 34 -6.96 5.72 -8.94
CA THR A 34 -8.11 5.19 -9.65
C THR A 34 -8.59 3.85 -9.13
N ILE A 35 -7.79 3.13 -8.32
CA ILE A 35 -8.21 1.83 -7.76
C ILE A 35 -9.37 1.95 -6.76
N VAL A 36 -9.43 3.01 -5.96
CA VAL A 36 -10.53 3.23 -5.02
C VAL A 36 -11.59 4.10 -5.70
N PRO A 37 -12.86 3.64 -5.80
CA PRO A 37 -13.93 4.43 -6.40
C PRO A 37 -14.12 5.78 -5.69
N ALA A 38 -14.41 6.84 -6.46
CA ALA A 38 -14.64 8.18 -5.92
C ALA A 38 -15.73 8.24 -4.83
N SER A 39 -16.77 7.40 -4.95
CA SER A 39 -17.83 7.29 -3.94
C SER A 39 -17.36 6.68 -2.61
N VAL A 40 -16.30 5.88 -2.62
CA VAL A 40 -15.67 5.35 -1.40
C VAL A 40 -14.79 6.44 -0.78
N ILE A 41 -14.02 7.17 -1.59
CA ILE A 41 -13.21 8.32 -1.15
C ILE A 41 -14.11 9.40 -0.51
N GLU A 42 -15.25 9.73 -1.12
CA GLU A 42 -16.21 10.68 -0.58
C GLU A 42 -16.83 10.19 0.74
N ARG A 43 -17.22 8.92 0.84
CA ARG A 43 -17.72 8.34 2.10
C ARG A 43 -16.70 8.37 3.23
N GLN A 44 -15.41 8.23 2.91
CA GLN A 44 -14.31 8.39 3.86
C GLN A 44 -13.94 9.86 4.11
N GLN A 45 -14.66 10.81 3.51
CA GLN A 45 -14.43 12.25 3.61
C GLN A 45 -13.01 12.65 3.17
N LEU A 46 -12.46 12.01 2.13
CA LEU A 46 -11.11 12.25 1.61
C LEU A 46 -11.09 13.08 0.33
N ASN A 47 -12.17 13.82 0.08
CA ASN A 47 -12.42 14.57 -1.14
C ASN A 47 -12.25 16.09 -0.95
N LYS A 48 -11.38 16.54 -0.02
CA LYS A 48 -11.09 17.98 0.16
C LYS A 48 -10.11 18.44 -0.92
N GLY A 49 -10.65 18.74 -2.10
CA GLY A 49 -9.89 19.13 -3.28
C GLY A 49 -9.49 17.95 -4.16
N THR A 50 -8.68 18.22 -5.18
CA THR A 50 -8.27 17.22 -6.16
C THR A 50 -7.17 16.31 -5.59
N PRO A 51 -7.27 14.98 -5.74
CA PRO A 51 -6.20 14.08 -5.35
C PRO A 51 -4.93 14.32 -6.17
N ARG A 52 -3.77 14.15 -5.55
CA ARG A 52 -2.47 14.37 -6.18
C ARG A 52 -1.71 13.06 -6.34
N SER A 53 -1.43 12.67 -7.57
CA SER A 53 -0.52 11.56 -7.85
C SER A 53 0.94 11.92 -7.52
N ASP A 54 1.72 10.91 -7.13
CA ASP A 54 3.15 11.03 -6.88
C ASP A 54 3.81 9.67 -7.12
N SER A 55 5.09 9.66 -7.45
CA SER A 55 5.85 8.43 -7.60
C SER A 55 7.31 8.61 -7.22
N GLN A 56 7.91 7.55 -6.69
CA GLN A 56 9.30 7.51 -6.30
C GLN A 56 9.89 6.16 -6.73
N THR A 57 11.03 6.21 -7.41
CA THR A 57 11.79 5.01 -7.76
C THR A 57 13.28 5.25 -7.57
N ASN A 58 13.98 4.22 -7.11
CA ASN A 58 15.45 4.19 -7.08
C ASN A 58 16.03 3.11 -8.03
N GLY A 59 15.20 2.58 -8.95
CA GLY A 59 15.55 1.50 -9.88
C GLY A 59 15.35 0.08 -9.33
N ASP A 60 15.36 -0.08 -8.00
CA ASP A 60 15.01 -1.35 -7.33
C ASP A 60 13.59 -1.31 -6.77
N ILE A 61 13.28 -0.28 -6.00
CA ILE A 61 11.97 -0.07 -5.37
C ILE A 61 11.18 0.93 -6.18
N GLU A 62 9.93 0.59 -6.44
CA GLU A 62 8.93 1.45 -7.05
C GLU A 62 7.85 1.72 -6.02
N ASN A 63 7.56 2.99 -5.79
CA ASN A 63 6.43 3.43 -4.99
C ASN A 63 5.59 4.39 -5.81
N VAL A 64 4.30 4.11 -5.92
CA VAL A 64 3.31 4.97 -6.55
C VAL A 64 2.31 5.36 -5.48
N PHE A 65 1.88 6.61 -5.50
CA PHE A 65 1.05 7.17 -4.46
C PHE A 65 -0.12 7.96 -5.03
N CYS A 66 -1.22 7.99 -4.29
CA CYS A 66 -2.25 9.00 -4.45
C CYS A 66 -2.52 9.69 -3.13
N LYS A 67 -2.35 11.01 -3.09
CA LYS A 67 -2.50 11.82 -1.89
C LYS A 67 -3.87 12.48 -1.88
N TYR A 68 -4.60 12.23 -0.80
CA TYR A 68 -5.92 12.76 -0.50
C TYR A 68 -5.84 13.67 0.73
N ARG A 69 -6.71 14.67 0.76
CA ARG A 69 -6.90 15.51 1.94
C ARG A 69 -8.26 15.17 2.55
N SER A 70 -8.28 14.91 3.85
CA SER A 70 -9.54 14.74 4.56
C SER A 70 -10.33 16.05 4.60
N GLN A 71 -11.65 16.00 4.68
CA GLN A 71 -12.48 17.14 5.06
C GLN A 71 -12.08 17.66 6.44
N ASN A 72 -11.58 16.76 7.29
CA ASN A 72 -10.97 17.02 8.60
C ASN A 72 -9.50 17.48 8.46
N GLU A 73 -8.72 17.34 9.54
CA GLU A 73 -7.37 17.91 9.67
C GLU A 73 -6.22 16.92 9.41
N TYR A 74 -6.48 15.80 8.74
CA TYR A 74 -5.45 14.84 8.35
C TYR A 74 -5.37 14.61 6.83
N TYR A 75 -4.24 14.06 6.40
CA TYR A 75 -3.95 13.64 5.04
C TYR A 75 -3.87 12.12 4.98
N LEU A 76 -4.35 11.55 3.87
CA LEU A 76 -4.21 10.12 3.59
C LEU A 76 -3.52 9.94 2.25
N THR A 77 -2.54 9.06 2.21
CA THR A 77 -1.90 8.61 0.97
C THR A 77 -2.23 7.14 0.76
N VAL A 78 -2.84 6.80 -0.37
CA VAL A 78 -2.91 5.41 -0.84
C VAL A 78 -1.58 5.07 -1.50
N SER A 79 -0.93 4.00 -1.05
CA SER A 79 0.38 3.54 -1.55
C SER A 79 0.24 2.23 -2.32
N ALA A 80 1.03 2.10 -3.40
CA ALA A 80 1.34 0.84 -4.06
C ALA A 80 2.86 0.74 -4.18
N SER A 81 3.44 -0.35 -3.70
CA SER A 81 4.89 -0.55 -3.70
C SER A 81 5.24 -1.98 -4.04
N ASN A 82 6.37 -2.17 -4.73
CA ASN A 82 6.93 -3.50 -4.95
C ASN A 82 7.78 -3.99 -3.76
N TYR A 83 7.68 -3.32 -2.61
CA TYR A 83 8.14 -3.83 -1.33
C TYR A 83 7.36 -5.06 -0.88
N THR A 84 7.99 -5.88 -0.03
CA THR A 84 7.29 -6.90 0.77
C THR A 84 7.11 -6.40 2.20
N LEU A 85 6.16 -6.99 2.95
CA LEU A 85 6.03 -6.68 4.39
C LEU A 85 7.34 -6.94 5.14
N GLU A 86 8.10 -7.98 4.80
CA GLU A 86 9.39 -8.29 5.45
C GLU A 86 10.46 -7.23 5.21
N MET A 87 10.36 -6.49 4.11
CA MET A 87 11.23 -5.34 3.83
C MET A 87 10.77 -4.12 4.62
N LEU A 88 9.46 -3.85 4.67
CA LEU A 88 8.90 -2.75 5.46
C LEU A 88 9.20 -2.88 6.95
N LYS A 89 9.30 -4.10 7.48
CA LYS A 89 9.69 -4.33 8.89
C LYS A 89 11.09 -3.83 9.23
N LYS A 90 11.98 -3.83 8.24
CA LYS A 90 13.39 -3.43 8.38
C LYS A 90 13.60 -1.93 8.17
N THR A 91 12.52 -1.19 7.88
CA THR A 91 12.55 0.26 7.68
C THR A 91 12.86 0.96 9.00
N ALA A 92 13.96 1.72 9.03
CA ALA A 92 14.51 2.27 10.27
C ALA A 92 13.59 3.32 10.96
N ASN A 93 12.73 3.99 10.20
CA ASN A 93 11.80 5.00 10.73
C ASN A 93 10.41 4.43 11.10
N HIS A 94 10.24 3.11 11.08
CA HIS A 94 9.01 2.45 11.53
C HIS A 94 9.17 1.94 12.95
N TRP A 95 8.27 2.35 13.86
CA TRP A 95 8.27 1.90 15.25
C TRP A 95 6.87 1.51 15.73
N ASP A 96 6.82 0.79 16.86
CA ASP A 96 5.59 0.15 17.39
C ASP A 96 4.87 -0.71 16.33
N GLN A 97 5.66 -1.53 15.64
CA GLN A 97 5.16 -2.33 14.53
C GLN A 97 4.29 -3.48 15.04
N SER A 98 3.18 -3.75 14.34
CA SER A 98 2.30 -4.87 14.64
C SER A 98 1.82 -5.55 13.36
N GLU A 99 1.70 -6.87 13.41
CA GLU A 99 1.16 -7.67 12.32
C GLU A 99 -0.15 -8.33 12.72
N PHE A 100 -1.10 -8.33 11.79
CA PHE A 100 -2.39 -8.99 11.95
C PHE A 100 -2.96 -9.38 10.59
N GLU A 101 -4.11 -10.04 10.60
CA GLU A 101 -4.85 -10.37 9.39
C GLU A 101 -6.10 -9.52 9.27
N LEU A 102 -6.38 -9.08 8.03
CA LEU A 102 -7.61 -8.41 7.66
C LEU A 102 -8.15 -9.07 6.39
N ASN A 103 -9.35 -9.66 6.47
CA ASN A 103 -9.96 -10.45 5.39
C ASN A 103 -9.02 -11.51 4.80
N GLY A 104 -8.27 -12.22 5.65
CA GLY A 104 -7.31 -13.26 5.23
C GLY A 104 -6.03 -12.75 4.60
N ARG A 105 -5.78 -11.43 4.63
CA ARG A 105 -4.55 -10.81 4.11
C ARG A 105 -3.71 -10.30 5.27
N ARG A 106 -2.41 -10.59 5.21
CA ARG A 106 -1.43 -10.09 6.19
C ARG A 106 -1.30 -8.58 6.07
N VAL A 107 -1.37 -7.88 7.20
CA VAL A 107 -1.22 -6.43 7.33
C VAL A 107 -0.11 -6.13 8.32
N LEU A 108 0.71 -5.14 8.00
CA LEU A 108 1.69 -4.53 8.90
C LEU A 108 1.23 -3.10 9.22
N SER A 109 1.14 -2.76 10.50
CA SER A 109 0.94 -1.38 10.96
C SER A 109 2.19 -0.84 11.63
N ALA A 110 2.46 0.45 11.47
CA ALA A 110 3.58 1.13 12.15
C ALA A 110 3.29 2.63 12.32
N TYR A 111 3.91 3.27 13.32
CA TYR A 111 4.11 4.72 13.30
C TYR A 111 5.30 5.08 12.40
N THR A 112 5.18 6.19 11.67
CA THR A 112 6.18 6.62 10.67
C THR A 112 6.78 8.00 10.98
N SER A 113 6.21 8.72 11.95
CA SER A 113 6.82 9.91 12.58
C SER A 113 7.94 9.53 13.56
N PRO A 114 8.91 10.43 13.86
CA PRO A 114 9.97 10.16 14.83
C PRO A 114 9.43 9.79 16.21
N GLN A 115 10.00 8.78 16.87
CA GLN A 115 9.58 8.41 18.21
C GLN A 115 9.84 9.56 19.22
N PRO A 116 8.89 9.91 20.11
CA PRO A 116 7.61 9.23 20.41
C PRO A 116 6.36 9.81 19.72
N GLU A 117 6.53 10.66 18.70
CA GLU A 117 5.43 11.36 18.03
C GLU A 117 4.52 10.40 17.26
N LYS A 118 3.20 10.57 17.38
CA LYS A 118 2.19 9.69 16.76
C LYS A 118 1.41 10.36 15.62
N HIS A 119 1.99 11.40 15.03
CA HIS A 119 1.35 12.26 14.04
C HIS A 119 1.34 11.66 12.63
N ALA A 120 2.05 10.54 12.41
CA ALA A 120 1.99 9.79 11.16
C ALA A 120 2.10 8.27 11.40
N CYS A 121 1.39 7.50 10.57
CA CYS A 121 1.38 6.04 10.64
C CYS A 121 1.09 5.44 9.26
N SER A 122 1.37 4.15 9.11
CA SER A 122 0.98 3.36 7.93
C SER A 122 0.27 2.07 8.32
N MET A 123 -0.54 1.56 7.40
CA MET A 123 -1.01 0.18 7.39
C MET A 123 -0.89 -0.36 5.96
N ASP A 124 -0.05 -1.39 5.81
CA ASP A 124 0.34 -1.97 4.53
C ASP A 124 -0.12 -3.44 4.48
N VAL A 125 -0.85 -3.81 3.44
CA VAL A 125 -1.34 -5.16 3.20
C VAL A 125 -0.51 -5.88 2.14
N ALA A 126 -0.21 -7.15 2.38
CA ALA A 126 0.48 -7.99 1.41
C ALA A 126 -0.36 -8.23 0.15
N ALA A 127 0.32 -8.28 -0.98
CA ALA A 127 -0.19 -8.70 -2.26
C ALA A 127 0.85 -9.49 -3.06
N SER A 128 0.41 -10.19 -4.11
CA SER A 128 1.29 -10.95 -5.00
C SER A 128 2.36 -10.10 -5.69
N THR A 129 2.07 -8.81 -5.90
CA THR A 129 2.93 -7.83 -6.58
C THR A 129 3.73 -6.92 -5.63
N GLY A 130 3.57 -7.10 -4.31
CA GLY A 130 4.23 -6.28 -3.29
C GLY A 130 3.30 -5.93 -2.13
N VAL A 131 3.12 -4.64 -1.87
CA VAL A 131 2.25 -4.13 -0.81
C VAL A 131 1.38 -2.98 -1.31
N TYR A 132 0.17 -2.92 -0.79
CA TYR A 132 -0.75 -1.79 -0.95
C TYR A 132 -1.12 -1.28 0.42
N GLY A 133 -1.35 0.01 0.59
CA GLY A 133 -1.56 0.52 1.94
C GLY A 133 -2.11 1.92 2.00
N VAL A 134 -2.22 2.37 3.23
CA VAL A 134 -2.53 3.75 3.57
C VAL A 134 -1.44 4.30 4.48
N VAL A 135 -1.03 5.53 4.20
CA VAL A 135 -0.16 6.33 5.06
C VAL A 135 -0.92 7.56 5.47
N LEU A 136 -1.05 7.79 6.77
CA LEU A 136 -1.77 8.94 7.32
C LEU A 136 -0.79 9.87 8.00
N GLY A 137 -1.10 11.16 7.96
CA GLY A 137 -0.35 12.18 8.66
C GLY A 137 -1.20 13.40 8.98
N THR A 138 -0.86 14.11 10.04
CA THR A 138 -1.48 15.37 10.43
C THR A 138 -0.41 16.38 10.87
N ILE A 139 -0.76 17.66 10.81
CA ILE A 139 0.04 18.77 11.36
C ILE A 139 -0.54 19.33 12.66
N HIS A 140 -1.73 18.86 13.06
CA HIS A 140 -2.52 19.40 14.18
C HIS A 140 -2.86 18.33 15.22
N ASP A 141 -2.24 17.15 15.13
CA ASP A 141 -2.47 16.00 16.01
C ASP A 141 -3.93 15.54 16.04
N ASP A 142 -4.65 15.84 14.97
CA ASP A 142 -6.08 15.61 14.85
C ASP A 142 -6.37 14.63 13.70
N PHE A 143 -6.90 13.47 14.08
CA PHE A 143 -7.37 12.40 13.20
C PHE A 143 -8.89 12.26 13.22
N SER A 144 -9.61 13.29 13.70
CA SER A 144 -11.07 13.26 13.80
C SER A 144 -11.73 12.77 12.50
N PRO A 145 -12.76 11.92 12.60
CA PRO A 145 -13.46 11.51 13.83
C PRO A 145 -12.79 10.35 14.60
N TYR A 146 -11.58 9.94 14.20
CA TYR A 146 -10.89 8.82 14.82
C TYR A 146 -10.06 9.27 16.04
N PRO A 147 -9.95 8.41 17.07
CA PRO A 147 -9.23 8.73 18.30
C PRO A 147 -7.70 8.83 18.11
N ASP A 148 -7.15 8.14 17.10
CA ASP A 148 -5.71 8.14 16.81
C ASP A 148 -5.43 7.76 15.35
N CYS A 149 -4.15 7.89 14.96
CA CYS A 149 -3.68 7.60 13.60
C CYS A 149 -3.96 6.16 13.18
N LEU A 150 -3.66 5.17 14.03
CA LEU A 150 -3.79 3.76 13.67
C LEU A 150 -5.25 3.34 13.52
N THR A 151 -6.15 3.92 14.32
CA THR A 151 -7.60 3.74 14.19
C THR A 151 -8.11 4.33 12.88
N ALA A 152 -7.64 5.53 12.50
CA ALA A 152 -7.94 6.15 11.22
C ALA A 152 -7.40 5.33 10.04
N ALA A 153 -6.17 4.83 10.14
CA ALA A 153 -5.54 4.01 9.12
C ALA A 153 -6.30 2.70 8.93
N ARG A 154 -6.72 2.05 10.01
CA ARG A 154 -7.50 0.81 9.96
C ARG A 154 -8.84 1.01 9.27
N ALA A 155 -9.60 2.02 9.67
CA ALA A 155 -10.92 2.30 9.09
C ALA A 155 -10.85 2.57 7.57
N ASN A 156 -9.85 3.35 7.14
CA ASN A 156 -9.64 3.62 5.72
C ASN A 156 -9.13 2.38 4.97
N LEU A 157 -8.20 1.62 5.54
CA LEU A 157 -7.71 0.38 4.93
C LEU A 157 -8.85 -0.63 4.77
N GLU A 158 -9.70 -0.82 5.77
CA GLU A 158 -10.88 -1.70 5.71
C GLU A 158 -11.82 -1.29 4.55
N ALA A 159 -12.02 0.00 4.34
CA ALA A 159 -12.84 0.52 3.25
C ALA A 159 -12.19 0.33 1.86
N PHE A 160 -10.86 0.37 1.77
CA PHE A 160 -10.12 0.28 0.49
C PHE A 160 -9.71 -1.14 0.12
N LEU A 161 -9.59 -2.03 1.11
CA LEU A 161 -9.08 -3.38 0.93
C LEU A 161 -9.77 -4.19 -0.18
N PRO A 162 -11.11 -4.09 -0.39
CA PRO A 162 -11.78 -4.78 -1.50
C PRO A 162 -11.30 -4.36 -2.90
N TYR A 163 -10.64 -3.21 -3.01
CA TYR A 163 -10.15 -2.65 -4.27
C TYR A 163 -8.65 -2.84 -4.46
N PHE A 164 -7.93 -3.26 -3.42
CA PHE A 164 -6.50 -3.55 -3.50
C PHE A 164 -6.27 -4.93 -4.12
N PRO A 165 -5.37 -5.07 -5.12
CA PRO A 165 -4.97 -6.36 -5.66
C PRO A 165 -4.48 -7.32 -4.56
N SER A 166 -4.71 -8.62 -4.77
CA SER A 166 -4.28 -9.69 -3.87
C SER A 166 -2.91 -10.25 -4.22
#